data_AF-A0A4Q0ZJL4-F1
#
_entry.id   AF-A0A4Q0ZJL4-F1
#
_cell.length_a   1.000
_cell.length_b   1.000
_cell.length_c   1.000
_cell.angle_alpha   90.00
_cell.angle_beta   90.00
_cell.angle_gamma   90.00
#
_symmetry.space_group_name_H-M   'P 1'
#
loop_
_entity.id
_entity.type
_entity.pdbx_description
1 polymer ?
#
loop_
_entity_poly.entity_id
_entity_poly.type
_entity_poly.pdbx_seq_one_letter_code
_entity_poly.pdbx_strand_id
1 'polypeptide(L)' 'MGGNNRGRPKSADPKVKFDNVRLKTTTMFDIKMIAEELGINESTLVQTILENEMPKYKKLLNLEDF' A
#
# COMPACT_ATOMS: atom_id res chain seq x y z
N MET A 1 -22.14 36.63 6.15
CA MET A 1 -20.75 36.83 5.67
C MET A 1 -20.03 35.50 5.85
N GLY A 2 -19.64 34.88 4.73
CA GLY A 2 -19.21 33.48 4.67
C GLY A 2 -17.86 33.26 5.35
N GLY A 3 -17.82 32.29 6.27
CA GLY A 3 -16.58 31.76 6.81
C GLY A 3 -15.92 30.89 5.75
N ASN A 4 -14.69 31.25 5.37
CA ASN A 4 -13.87 30.46 4.48
C ASN A 4 -13.61 29.08 5.08
N ASN A 5 -14.38 28.08 4.64
CA ASN A 5 -14.01 26.67 4.70
C ASN A 5 -12.75 26.50 3.86
N ARG A 6 -11.58 26.78 4.46
CA ARG A 6 -10.29 26.37 3.93
C ARG A 6 -10.24 24.85 4.01
N GLY A 7 -10.83 24.21 3.00
CA GLY A 7 -10.71 22.78 2.79
C GLY A 7 -9.24 22.45 2.77
N ARG A 8 -8.78 21.71 3.78
CA ARG A 8 -7.51 20.99 3.72
C ARG A 8 -7.49 20.28 2.37
N PRO A 9 -6.46 20.46 1.53
CA PRO A 9 -6.39 19.72 0.28
C PRO A 9 -6.54 18.26 0.65
N LYS A 10 -7.62 17.62 0.19
CA LYS A 10 -7.76 16.18 0.27
C LYS A 10 -6.53 15.65 -0.45
N SER A 11 -5.54 15.14 0.29
CA SER A 11 -4.43 14.40 -0.33
C SER A 11 -5.06 13.45 -1.33
N ALA A 12 -4.59 13.51 -2.58
CA ALA A 12 -5.25 12.92 -3.75
C ALA A 12 -5.54 11.42 -3.61
N ASP A 13 -4.82 10.74 -2.73
CA ASP A 13 -5.07 9.36 -2.34
C ASP A 13 -5.16 9.23 -0.82
N PRO A 14 -6.36 9.08 -0.24
CA PRO A 14 -6.49 8.76 1.17
C PRO A 14 -5.92 7.35 1.41
N LYS A 15 -4.97 7.22 2.35
CA LYS A 15 -4.50 5.91 2.81
C LYS A 15 -5.67 5.16 3.44
N VAL A 16 -6.19 4.16 2.74
CA VAL A 16 -7.25 3.28 3.24
C VAL A 16 -6.61 2.11 3.98
N LYS A 17 -7.18 1.76 5.14
CA LYS A 17 -6.74 0.58 5.90
C LYS A 17 -7.06 -0.67 5.10
N PHE A 18 -6.03 -1.39 4.67
CA PHE A 18 -6.17 -2.71 4.06
C PHE A 18 -6.26 -3.74 5.19
N ASP A 19 -7.48 -4.13 5.58
CA ASP A 19 -7.71 -4.97 6.77
C ASP A 19 -7.91 -6.46 6.44
N ASN A 20 -7.38 -7.32 7.35
CA ASN A 20 -7.58 -8.77 7.47
C ASN A 20 -7.04 -9.72 6.38
N VAL A 21 -5.83 -9.49 5.86
CA VAL A 21 -5.13 -10.55 5.10
C VAL A 21 -4.54 -11.59 6.06
N ARG A 22 -4.98 -12.84 5.94
CA ARG A 22 -4.35 -13.99 6.61
C ARG A 22 -3.20 -14.50 5.78
N LEU A 23 -1.98 -14.28 6.25
CA LEU A 23 -0.76 -14.82 5.66
C LEU A 23 -0.38 -16.16 6.30
N LYS A 24 0.30 -17.01 5.52
CA LYS A 24 0.95 -18.20 6.09
C LYS A 24 2.05 -17.76 7.05
N THR A 25 2.27 -18.53 8.11
CA THR A 25 3.31 -18.25 9.10
C THR A 25 4.70 -18.10 8.47
N THR A 26 5.04 -18.96 7.50
CA THR A 26 6.31 -18.88 6.76
C THR A 26 6.48 -17.54 6.05
N THR A 27 5.43 -17.08 5.35
CA THR A 27 5.44 -15.81 4.63
C THR A 27 5.58 -14.61 5.58
N MET A 28 5.01 -14.69 6.79
CA MET A 28 5.23 -13.64 7.80
C MET A 28 6.68 -13.61 8.29
N PHE A 29 7.31 -14.78 8.49
CA PHE A 29 8.73 -14.83 8.83
C PHE A 29 9.61 -14.25 7.72
N ASP A 30 9.34 -14.58 6.46
CA ASP A 30 10.08 -14.05 5.33
C ASP A 30 9.97 -12.52 5.25
N ILE A 31 8.73 -11.98 5.36
CA ILE A 31 8.49 -10.54 5.37
C ILE A 31 9.27 -9.87 6.51
N LYS A 32 9.24 -10.44 7.71
CA LYS A 32 9.92 -9.88 8.87
C LYS A 32 11.43 -9.89 8.70
N MET A 33 12.02 -11.01 8.27
CA MET A 33 13.46 -11.12 8.03
C MET A 33 13.92 -10.12 6.96
N ILE A 34 13.20 -10.03 5.84
CA ILE A 34 13.54 -9.11 4.75
C ILE A 34 13.40 -7.65 5.22
N ALA A 35 12.37 -7.33 6.01
CA ALA A 35 12.16 -5.99 6.54
C ALA A 35 13.28 -5.59 7.52
N GLU A 36 13.72 -6.51 8.39
CA GLU A 36 14.83 -6.31 9.31
C GLU A 36 16.15 -6.05 8.57
N GLU A 37 16.48 -6.87 7.56
CA GLU A 37 17.69 -6.71 6.75
C GLU A 37 17.70 -5.39 5.96
N LEU A 38 16.54 -4.94 5.48
CA LEU A 38 16.40 -3.67 4.78
C LEU A 38 16.29 -2.46 5.73
N GLY A 39 16.16 -2.68 7.03
CA GLY A 39 15.97 -1.62 8.03
C GLY A 39 14.66 -0.84 7.85
N ILE A 40 13.64 -1.47 7.27
CA ILE A 40 12.32 -0.85 7.02
C ILE A 40 11.23 -1.54 7.83
N ASN A 41 10.06 -0.89 7.94
CA ASN A 41 8.92 -1.51 8.59
C ASN A 41 8.28 -2.57 7.68
N GLU A 42 7.78 -3.67 8.25
CA GLU A 42 7.05 -4.74 7.56
C GLU A 42 5.92 -4.18 6.70
N SER A 43 5.18 -3.19 7.23
CA SER A 43 4.10 -2.52 6.49
C SER A 43 4.62 -1.77 5.25
N THR A 44 5.81 -1.18 5.32
CA THR A 44 6.42 -0.49 4.18
C THR A 44 6.86 -1.50 3.13
N LEU A 45 7.48 -2.61 3.56
CA LEU A 45 7.87 -3.68 2.66
C LEU A 45 6.67 -4.26 1.89
N VAL A 46 5.59 -4.59 2.60
CA VAL A 46 4.35 -5.11 1.98
C VAL A 46 3.76 -4.09 1.01
N GLN A 47 3.71 -2.80 1.40
CA GLN A 47 3.23 -1.75 0.51
C GLN A 47 4.06 -1.66 -0.77
N THR A 48 5.40 -1.65 -0.66
CA THR A 48 6.31 -1.59 -1.81
C THR A 48 6.18 -2.82 -2.71
N ILE A 49 6.05 -4.02 -2.15
CA ILE A 49 5.82 -5.24 -2.92
C ILE A 49 4.52 -5.12 -3.71
N LEU A 50 3.43 -4.69 -3.07
CA LEU A 50 2.15 -4.53 -3.73
C LEU A 50 2.22 -3.46 -4.84
N GLU A 51 2.78 -2.28 -4.56
CA GLU A 51 2.91 -1.20 -5.56
C GLU A 51 3.76 -1.62 -6.77
N ASN A 52 4.76 -2.48 -6.58
CA ASN A 52 5.58 -3.01 -7.67
C ASN A 52 4.89 -4.12 -8.49
N GLU A 53 4.07 -4.96 -7.85
CA GLU A 53 3.37 -6.07 -8.50
C GLU A 53 2.05 -5.64 -9.16
N MET A 54 1.34 -4.66 -8.58
CA MET A 54 0.05 -4.17 -9.10
C MET A 54 0.08 -3.72 -10.57
N PRO A 55 1.12 -3.01 -11.08
CA PRO A 55 1.23 -2.67 -12.49
C PRO A 55 1.24 -3.88 -13.42
N LYS A 56 1.82 -5.00 -12.98
CA LYS A 56 1.86 -6.23 -13.80
C LYS A 56 0.45 -6.82 -13.95
N TYR A 57 -0.33 -6.86 -12.87
CA TYR A 57 -1.71 -7.33 -12.91
C TYR A 57 -2.64 -6.37 -13.65
N LYS A 58 -2.45 -5.05 -13.49
CA LYS A 58 -3.18 -4.05 -14.29
C LYS A 58 -2.94 -4.23 -15.78
N LYS A 59 -1.69 -4.49 -16.19
CA LYS A 59 -1.33 -4.80 -17.59
C LYS A 59 -1.94 -6.11 -18.08
N LEU A 60 -1.89 -7.18 -17.28
CA LEU A 60 -2.49 -8.46 -17.65
C LEU A 60 -4.02 -8.38 -17.85
N LEU A 61 -4.68 -7.51 -17.09
CA LEU A 61 -6.13 -7.34 -17.12
C LEU A 61 -6.59 -6.18 -18.03
N ASN A 62 -5.67 -5.50 -18.73
CA ASN A 62 -5.95 -4.29 -19.52
C ASN A 62 -6.69 -3.18 -18.73
N LEU A 63 -6.30 -2.98 -17.46
CA LEU A 63 -6.86 -1.97 -16.55
C LEU A 63 -6.01 -0.69 -16.46
N GLU A 64 -5.30 -0.31 -17.52
CA GLU A 64 -4.39 0.86 -17.50
C GLU A 64 -5.12 2.21 -17.30
N ASP A 65 -6.45 2.25 -17.43
CA ASP A 65 -7.27 3.47 -17.37
C ASP A 65 -8.01 3.72 -16.02
N PHE A 66 -7.68 2.98 -14.95
CA PHE A 66 -8.25 3.18 -13.60
C PHE A 66 -7.20 3.57 -12.54
#